data_AF-A0A949LM67-F1
#
_entry.id   AF-A0A949LM67-F1
#
_cell.length_a   1.000
_cell.length_b   1.000
_cell.length_c   1.000
_cell.angle_alpha   90.00
_cell.angle_beta   90.00
_cell.angle_gamma   90.00
#
_symmetry.space_group_name_H-M   'P 1'
#
loop_
_entity.id
_entity.type
_entity.pdbx_description
1 polymer ?
#
loop_
_entity_poly.entity_id
_entity_poly.type
_entity_poly.pdbx_seq_one_letter_code
_entity_poly.pdbx_strand_id
1 'polypeptide(L)'
;MTRESKQAQALLRVFEALGVPLIGAVTELMAWQPPSGGHADEDSAKNFAALLSASITAGSQLSTKLAPATQEEAEAVRLKASTLAAAIIAQNYVLSGQFPDEGFNRRLGIAFDGILSLADSFALLPDEDADDTDTVAARVEALTPFIQAVMRFPFGMDDNSVIRHLGEKLCDKATALADAFSAGPNGGPDLFAQRELAFLRGCSKLLARSCEIEMDRMQQALAQGQIKQPPAPDVLLDQIWKRFEDGLDVLRAVIGFMTGPSVAAPAAPRAATPQPSAPAEAPAAPEKPQGIPGNPMSFFVKKKDESASGEAA
;
A
#
# COMPACT_ATOMS: atom_id res chain seq x y z
N MET A 1 -19.45 -9.03 -24.48
CA MET A 1 -18.63 -7.81 -24.63
C MET A 1 -18.34 -7.54 -26.11
N THR A 2 -18.35 -6.28 -26.55
CA THR A 2 -17.96 -5.90 -27.92
C THR A 2 -16.43 -5.81 -28.06
N ARG A 3 -15.89 -6.00 -29.26
CA ARG A 3 -14.44 -5.91 -29.55
C ARG A 3 -13.84 -4.56 -29.13
N GLU A 4 -14.59 -3.48 -29.33
CA GLU A 4 -14.22 -2.11 -28.92
C GLU A 4 -14.12 -1.98 -27.38
N SER A 5 -15.02 -2.64 -26.64
CA SER A 5 -14.97 -2.68 -25.17
C SER A 5 -13.71 -3.37 -24.64
N LYS A 6 -13.30 -4.49 -25.27
CA LYS A 6 -12.06 -5.20 -24.90
C LYS A 6 -10.81 -4.35 -25.17
N GLN A 7 -10.77 -3.66 -26.33
CA GLN A 7 -9.66 -2.79 -26.69
C GLN A 7 -9.53 -1.58 -25.76
N ALA A 8 -10.65 -0.95 -25.39
CA ALA A 8 -10.66 0.15 -24.44
C ALA A 8 -10.17 -0.29 -23.05
N GLN A 9 -10.61 -1.46 -22.57
CA GLN A 9 -10.13 -2.01 -21.29
C GLN A 9 -8.63 -2.37 -21.32
N ALA A 10 -8.14 -2.92 -22.43
CA ALA A 10 -6.72 -3.20 -22.58
C ALA A 10 -5.88 -1.91 -22.53
N LEU A 11 -6.33 -0.84 -23.18
CA LEU A 11 -5.66 0.47 -23.14
C LEU A 11 -5.67 1.08 -21.74
N LEU A 12 -6.80 1.01 -21.03
CA LEU A 12 -6.88 1.47 -19.64
C LEU A 12 -5.90 0.67 -18.75
N ARG A 13 -5.83 -0.64 -18.91
CA ARG A 13 -4.91 -1.48 -18.15
C ARG A 13 -3.45 -1.17 -18.46
N VAL A 14 -3.10 -0.92 -19.73
CA VAL A 14 -1.76 -0.47 -20.12
C VAL A 14 -1.44 0.87 -19.45
N PHE A 15 -2.37 1.82 -19.48
CA PHE A 15 -2.14 3.12 -18.86
C PHE A 15 -1.97 3.03 -17.34
N GLU A 16 -2.90 2.38 -16.64
CA GLU A 16 -2.95 2.34 -15.17
C GLU A 16 -1.92 1.40 -14.54
N ALA A 17 -1.76 0.20 -15.09
CA ALA A 17 -0.96 -0.85 -14.47
C ALA A 17 0.46 -0.95 -15.04
N LEU A 18 0.75 -0.25 -16.14
CA LEU A 18 2.07 -0.25 -16.77
C LEU A 18 2.62 1.17 -16.96
N GLY A 19 1.86 2.09 -17.55
CA GLY A 19 2.28 3.46 -17.79
C GLY A 19 2.54 4.25 -16.51
N VAL A 20 1.53 4.33 -15.62
CA VAL A 20 1.59 5.11 -14.37
C VAL A 20 2.72 4.65 -13.43
N PRO A 21 2.91 3.35 -13.15
CA PRO A 21 3.99 2.91 -12.25
C PRO A 21 5.38 3.20 -12.82
N LEU A 22 5.59 2.97 -14.13
CA LEU A 22 6.89 3.19 -14.76
C LEU A 22 7.24 4.68 -14.85
N ILE A 23 6.30 5.54 -15.24
CA ILE A 23 6.55 6.99 -15.30
C ILE A 23 6.69 7.58 -13.89
N GLY A 24 5.94 7.07 -12.91
CA GLY A 24 6.11 7.41 -11.51
C GLY A 24 7.53 7.09 -11.02
N ALA A 25 8.05 5.92 -11.37
CA ALA A 25 9.41 5.52 -11.01
C ALA A 25 10.50 6.41 -11.65
N VAL A 26 10.34 6.79 -12.92
CA VAL A 26 11.26 7.70 -13.61
C VAL A 26 11.22 9.09 -12.97
N THR A 27 10.03 9.63 -12.74
CA THR A 27 9.89 10.97 -12.16
C THR A 27 10.41 11.04 -10.73
N GLU A 28 10.18 10.00 -9.92
CA GLU A 28 10.72 9.90 -8.57
C GLU A 28 12.25 9.87 -8.58
N LEU A 29 12.88 9.00 -9.37
CA LEU A 29 14.35 8.92 -9.41
C LEU A 29 14.99 10.21 -9.94
N MET A 30 14.38 10.84 -10.95
CA MET A 30 14.88 12.11 -11.49
C MET A 30 14.71 13.28 -10.51
N ALA A 31 13.72 13.24 -9.61
CA ALA A 31 13.58 14.24 -8.55
C ALA A 31 14.74 14.21 -7.55
N TRP A 32 15.41 13.07 -7.39
CA TRP A 32 16.60 12.92 -6.55
C TRP A 32 17.91 13.26 -7.27
N GLN A 33 17.88 13.43 -8.60
CA GLN A 33 19.05 13.78 -9.40
C GLN A 33 19.16 15.30 -9.56
N PRO A 34 20.38 15.86 -9.57
CA PRO A 34 20.57 17.28 -9.84
C PRO A 34 20.03 17.60 -11.25
N PRO A 35 19.43 18.79 -11.44
CA PRO A 35 18.84 19.15 -12.74
C PRO A 35 19.90 19.07 -13.83
N SER A 36 19.76 18.05 -14.67
CA SER A 36 20.59 17.87 -15.87
C SER A 36 20.09 18.88 -16.90
N GLY A 37 20.96 19.79 -17.33
CA GLY A 37 20.57 20.90 -18.20
C GLY A 37 19.81 20.43 -19.44
N GLY A 38 18.71 21.10 -19.77
CA GLY A 38 18.02 21.10 -21.08
C GLY A 38 17.40 19.79 -21.61
N HIS A 39 17.80 18.62 -21.14
CA HIS A 39 17.43 17.31 -21.72
C HIS A 39 16.60 16.40 -20.79
N ALA A 40 16.07 16.95 -19.69
CA ALA A 40 15.33 16.16 -18.69
C ALA A 40 14.16 15.36 -19.29
N ASP A 41 13.43 15.91 -20.26
CA ASP A 41 12.29 15.23 -20.90
C ASP A 41 12.74 14.08 -21.83
N GLU A 42 13.88 14.26 -22.51
CA GLU A 42 14.44 13.25 -23.43
C GLU A 42 15.00 12.06 -22.63
N ASP A 43 15.67 12.33 -21.52
CA ASP A 43 16.20 11.31 -20.62
C ASP A 43 15.06 10.57 -19.89
N SER A 44 14.00 11.28 -19.50
CA SER A 44 12.77 10.68 -18.96
C SER A 44 12.16 9.69 -19.95
N ALA A 45 12.02 10.09 -21.21
CA ALA A 45 11.45 9.23 -22.26
C ALA A 45 12.33 7.99 -22.54
N LYS A 46 13.66 8.16 -22.56
CA LYS A 46 14.61 7.03 -22.71
C LYS A 46 14.50 6.04 -21.56
N ASN A 47 14.48 6.54 -20.31
CA ASN A 47 14.35 5.70 -19.12
C ASN A 47 13.01 4.98 -19.09
N PHE A 48 11.92 5.67 -19.41
CA PHE A 48 10.59 5.07 -19.53
C PHE A 48 10.57 3.95 -20.59
N ALA A 49 11.12 4.20 -21.78
CA ALA A 49 11.17 3.20 -22.86
C ALA A 49 12.01 1.96 -22.48
N ALA A 50 13.10 2.15 -21.75
CA ALA A 50 13.93 1.05 -21.25
C ALA A 50 13.18 0.21 -20.21
N LEU A 51 12.50 0.84 -19.25
CA LEU A 51 11.68 0.13 -18.25
C LEU A 51 10.48 -0.58 -18.88
N LEU A 52 9.83 0.05 -19.86
CA LEU A 52 8.75 -0.55 -20.64
C LEU A 52 9.24 -1.81 -21.35
N SER A 53 10.39 -1.73 -22.02
CA SER A 53 10.99 -2.86 -22.73
C SER A 53 11.33 -4.00 -21.77
N ALA A 54 11.96 -3.69 -20.62
CA ALA A 54 12.27 -4.69 -19.59
C ALA A 54 11.00 -5.37 -19.05
N SER A 55 9.93 -4.60 -18.84
CA SER A 55 8.65 -5.11 -18.34
C SER A 55 7.97 -6.04 -19.34
N ILE A 56 8.00 -5.70 -20.64
CA ILE A 56 7.47 -6.56 -21.70
C ILE A 56 8.30 -7.84 -21.84
N THR A 57 9.64 -7.74 -21.78
CA THR A 57 10.51 -8.92 -21.85
C THR A 57 10.28 -9.87 -20.67
N ALA A 58 10.24 -9.33 -19.44
CA ALA A 58 9.93 -10.11 -18.25
C ALA A 58 8.50 -10.69 -18.35
N GLY A 59 7.51 -9.88 -18.70
CA GLY A 59 6.13 -10.33 -18.89
C GLY A 59 6.00 -11.45 -19.92
N SER A 60 6.74 -11.38 -21.03
CA SER A 60 6.79 -12.46 -22.03
C SER A 60 7.32 -13.77 -21.42
N GLN A 61 8.42 -13.71 -20.66
CA GLN A 61 8.98 -14.89 -19.98
C GLN A 61 8.06 -15.46 -18.90
N LEU A 62 7.30 -14.61 -18.21
CA LEU A 62 6.34 -15.04 -17.19
C LEU A 62 5.06 -15.60 -17.83
N SER A 63 4.63 -15.05 -18.97
CA SER A 63 3.42 -15.47 -19.66
C SER A 63 3.47 -16.91 -20.17
N THR A 64 4.65 -17.41 -20.53
CA THR A 64 4.82 -18.81 -20.95
C THR A 64 4.54 -19.79 -19.80
N LYS A 65 4.69 -19.34 -18.55
CA LYS A 65 4.43 -20.14 -17.35
C LYS A 65 2.95 -20.24 -17.00
N LEU A 66 2.14 -19.31 -17.49
CA LEU A 66 0.68 -19.28 -17.28
C LEU A 66 -0.10 -20.14 -18.28
N ALA A 67 0.59 -20.79 -19.23
CA ALA A 67 0.04 -21.78 -20.16
C ALA A 67 -1.33 -21.42 -20.80
N PRO A 68 -1.45 -20.31 -21.55
CA PRO A 68 -2.70 -19.88 -22.17
C PRO A 68 -3.25 -20.96 -23.13
N ALA A 69 -4.57 -21.16 -23.15
CA ALA A 69 -5.21 -22.19 -23.99
C ALA A 69 -5.42 -21.71 -25.43
N THR A 70 -5.61 -20.41 -25.64
CA THR A 70 -5.81 -19.81 -26.97
C THR A 70 -4.83 -18.68 -27.29
N GLN A 71 -4.72 -18.32 -28.58
CA GLN A 71 -3.87 -17.20 -29.02
C GLN A 71 -4.39 -15.84 -28.51
N GLU A 72 -5.72 -15.66 -28.43
CA GLU A 72 -6.33 -14.43 -27.89
C GLU A 72 -6.04 -14.31 -26.38
N GLU A 73 -6.15 -15.41 -25.63
CA GLU A 73 -5.70 -15.47 -24.24
C GLU A 73 -4.21 -15.22 -24.09
N ALA A 74 -3.38 -15.74 -25.00
CA ALA A 74 -1.92 -15.56 -24.92
C ALA A 74 -1.50 -14.09 -24.98
N GLU A 75 -2.25 -13.23 -25.67
CA GLU A 75 -2.00 -11.79 -25.69
C GLU A 75 -2.48 -11.11 -24.40
N ALA A 76 -3.66 -11.49 -23.89
CA ALA A 76 -4.18 -10.99 -22.62
C ALA A 76 -3.28 -11.38 -21.44
N VAL A 77 -2.80 -12.63 -21.41
CA VAL A 77 -1.87 -13.17 -20.42
C VAL A 77 -0.52 -12.47 -20.50
N ARG A 78 0.01 -12.25 -21.71
CA ARG A 78 1.23 -11.46 -21.90
C ARG A 78 1.10 -10.04 -21.37
N LEU A 79 -0.03 -9.39 -21.63
CA LEU A 79 -0.30 -8.05 -21.10
C LEU A 79 -0.38 -8.07 -19.56
N LYS A 80 -1.14 -9.00 -18.98
CA LYS A 80 -1.25 -9.16 -17.51
C LYS A 80 0.12 -9.41 -16.88
N ALA A 81 0.88 -10.37 -17.40
CA ALA A 81 2.23 -10.68 -16.93
C ALA A 81 3.18 -9.47 -17.04
N SER A 82 3.08 -8.70 -18.12
CA SER A 82 3.86 -7.47 -18.30
C SER A 82 3.49 -6.39 -17.29
N THR A 83 2.19 -6.23 -16.96
CA THR A 83 1.74 -5.28 -15.93
C THR A 83 2.25 -5.67 -14.53
N LEU A 84 2.28 -6.97 -14.22
CA LEU A 84 2.82 -7.48 -12.95
C LEU A 84 4.33 -7.24 -12.86
N ALA A 85 5.06 -7.57 -13.92
CA ALA A 85 6.50 -7.32 -14.00
C ALA A 85 6.82 -5.83 -13.92
N ALA A 86 6.03 -4.97 -14.58
CA ALA A 86 6.21 -3.52 -14.56
C ALA A 86 6.15 -2.93 -13.15
N ALA A 87 5.20 -3.38 -12.31
CA ALA A 87 5.10 -2.91 -10.93
C ALA A 87 6.36 -3.24 -10.11
N ILE A 88 6.92 -4.44 -10.29
CA ILE A 88 8.13 -4.89 -9.56
C ILE A 88 9.38 -4.18 -10.10
N ILE A 89 9.49 -4.04 -11.43
CA ILE A 89 10.60 -3.35 -12.10
C ILE A 89 10.63 -1.86 -11.75
N ALA A 90 9.47 -1.19 -11.79
CA ALA A 90 9.32 0.22 -11.39
C ALA A 90 9.86 0.44 -9.99
N GLN A 91 9.44 -0.38 -9.04
CA GLN A 91 9.88 -0.27 -7.66
C GLN A 91 11.36 -0.57 -7.49
N ASN A 92 11.90 -1.59 -8.18
CA ASN A 92 13.33 -1.86 -8.16
C ASN A 92 14.13 -0.67 -8.70
N TYR A 93 13.65 -0.03 -9.77
CA TYR A 93 14.30 1.13 -10.37
C TYR A 93 14.35 2.31 -9.40
N VAL A 94 13.24 2.63 -8.71
CA VAL A 94 13.21 3.67 -7.67
C VAL A 94 14.23 3.40 -6.56
N LEU A 95 14.32 2.15 -6.09
CA LEU A 95 15.12 1.81 -4.93
C LEU A 95 16.61 1.66 -5.23
N SER A 96 16.95 1.04 -6.36
CA SER A 96 18.33 0.76 -6.75
C SER A 96 18.94 1.87 -7.58
N GLY A 97 18.11 2.70 -8.24
CA GLY A 97 18.54 3.62 -9.29
C GLY A 97 19.10 2.92 -10.53
N GLN A 98 18.93 1.60 -10.64
CA GLN A 98 19.49 0.78 -11.71
C GLN A 98 18.39 0.06 -12.48
N PHE A 99 18.65 -0.18 -13.78
CA PHE A 99 17.80 -1.02 -14.59
C PHE A 99 17.87 -2.49 -14.14
N PRO A 100 16.81 -3.29 -14.37
CA PRO A 100 16.82 -4.73 -14.13
C PRO A 100 18.00 -5.41 -14.82
N ASP A 101 18.84 -6.11 -14.05
CA ASP A 101 19.93 -6.93 -14.56
C ASP A 101 19.51 -8.41 -14.69
N GLU A 102 20.42 -9.27 -15.18
CA GLU A 102 20.13 -10.69 -15.33
C GLU A 102 19.86 -11.38 -13.99
N GLY A 103 20.53 -10.94 -12.92
CA GLY A 103 20.32 -11.46 -11.56
C GLY A 103 18.93 -11.16 -11.04
N PHE A 104 18.46 -9.92 -11.20
CA PHE A 104 17.11 -9.50 -10.87
C PHE A 104 16.07 -10.30 -11.67
N ASN A 105 16.24 -10.43 -12.99
CA ASN A 105 15.30 -11.15 -13.83
C ASN A 105 15.20 -12.64 -13.43
N ARG A 106 16.32 -13.25 -13.04
CA ARG A 106 16.34 -14.62 -12.51
C ARG A 106 15.58 -14.73 -11.19
N ARG A 107 15.81 -13.81 -10.25
CA ARG A 107 15.08 -13.76 -8.97
C ARG A 107 13.58 -13.56 -9.18
N LEU A 108 13.20 -12.64 -10.07
CA LEU A 108 11.82 -12.41 -10.46
C LEU A 108 11.17 -13.69 -11.01
N GLY A 109 11.86 -14.41 -11.89
CA GLY A 109 11.40 -15.68 -12.42
C GLY A 109 11.15 -16.74 -11.35
N ILE A 110 12.07 -16.88 -10.38
CA ILE A 110 11.95 -17.82 -9.24
C ILE A 110 10.79 -17.42 -8.32
N ALA A 111 10.65 -16.13 -8.04
CA ALA A 111 9.57 -15.64 -7.18
C ALA A 111 8.20 -15.90 -7.81
N PHE A 112 8.10 -15.72 -9.14
CA PHE A 112 6.89 -16.03 -9.88
C PHE A 112 6.57 -17.52 -9.88
N ASP A 113 7.57 -18.41 -10.05
CA ASP A 113 7.36 -19.86 -9.96
C ASP A 113 6.83 -20.28 -8.58
N GLY A 114 7.40 -19.70 -7.51
CA GLY A 114 6.94 -19.96 -6.15
C GLY A 114 5.46 -19.60 -5.97
N ILE A 115 5.01 -18.49 -6.56
CA ILE A 115 3.62 -18.05 -6.45
C ILE A 115 2.67 -18.80 -7.35
N LEU A 116 3.09 -19.21 -8.55
CA LEU A 116 2.28 -20.12 -9.36
C LEU A 116 2.05 -21.42 -8.59
N SER A 117 3.10 -21.97 -7.97
CA SER A 117 2.96 -23.15 -7.11
C SER A 117 2.02 -22.94 -5.93
N LEU A 118 2.02 -21.74 -5.31
CA LEU A 118 1.07 -21.40 -4.24
C LEU A 118 -0.35 -21.22 -4.77
N ALA A 119 -0.50 -20.57 -5.93
CA ALA A 119 -1.78 -20.36 -6.57
C ALA A 119 -2.43 -21.70 -6.94
N ASP A 120 -1.67 -22.69 -7.40
CA ASP A 120 -2.17 -24.04 -7.70
C ASP A 120 -2.62 -24.79 -6.44
N SER A 121 -1.96 -24.57 -5.30
CA SER A 121 -2.32 -25.18 -4.02
C SER A 121 -3.60 -24.62 -3.40
N PHE A 122 -4.13 -23.52 -3.96
CA PHE A 122 -5.18 -22.72 -3.36
C PHE A 122 -6.41 -22.65 -4.28
N ALA A 123 -7.44 -23.45 -4.02
CA ALA A 123 -8.65 -23.45 -4.85
C ALA A 123 -9.60 -22.29 -4.46
N LEU A 124 -9.47 -21.11 -5.08
CA LEU A 124 -10.61 -20.18 -5.18
C LEU A 124 -11.71 -20.92 -5.96
N LEU A 125 -12.95 -20.85 -5.47
CA LEU A 125 -14.11 -21.24 -6.29
C LEU A 125 -14.12 -20.36 -7.54
N PRO A 126 -14.14 -20.94 -8.75
CA PRO A 126 -14.24 -20.16 -9.98
C PRO A 126 -15.56 -19.40 -9.98
N ASP A 127 -15.53 -18.13 -10.41
CA ASP A 127 -16.74 -17.46 -10.91
C ASP A 127 -17.25 -18.33 -12.08
N GLU A 128 -18.55 -18.60 -12.20
CA GLU A 128 -19.07 -19.50 -13.25
C GLU A 128 -18.68 -19.07 -14.69
N ASP A 129 -18.24 -17.81 -14.86
CA ASP A 129 -17.77 -17.19 -16.11
C ASP A 129 -16.25 -16.93 -16.18
N ALA A 130 -15.46 -17.28 -15.16
CA ALA A 130 -14.02 -16.98 -15.12
C ALA A 130 -13.17 -18.16 -15.62
N ASP A 131 -12.43 -17.94 -16.71
CA ASP A 131 -11.42 -18.89 -17.19
C ASP A 131 -10.35 -19.15 -16.10
N ASP A 132 -9.83 -20.38 -16.02
CA ASP A 132 -8.80 -20.79 -15.04
C ASP A 132 -7.60 -19.83 -15.02
N THR A 133 -7.19 -19.38 -16.21
CA THR A 133 -6.10 -18.41 -16.41
C THR A 133 -6.36 -17.06 -15.74
N ASP A 134 -7.62 -16.60 -15.74
CA ASP A 134 -8.01 -15.33 -15.15
C ASP A 134 -8.02 -15.40 -13.62
N THR A 135 -8.43 -16.55 -13.09
CA THR A 135 -8.37 -16.85 -11.66
C THR A 135 -6.92 -16.90 -11.16
N VAL A 136 -6.03 -17.60 -11.87
CA VAL A 136 -4.60 -17.64 -11.52
C VAL A 136 -3.99 -16.24 -11.60
N ALA A 137 -4.27 -15.48 -12.67
CA ALA A 137 -3.75 -14.12 -12.80
C ALA A 137 -4.20 -13.20 -11.66
N ALA A 138 -5.46 -13.32 -11.20
CA ALA A 138 -5.97 -12.56 -10.07
C ALA A 138 -5.25 -12.89 -8.75
N ARG A 139 -4.90 -14.17 -8.52
CA ARG A 139 -4.12 -14.61 -7.35
C ARG A 139 -2.70 -14.04 -7.39
N VAL A 140 -2.04 -14.14 -8.54
CA VAL A 140 -0.69 -13.58 -8.72
C VAL A 140 -0.70 -12.06 -8.49
N GLU A 141 -1.71 -11.36 -9.01
CA GLU A 141 -1.90 -9.92 -8.77
C GLU A 141 -2.10 -9.60 -7.29
N ALA A 142 -2.90 -10.39 -6.57
CA ALA A 142 -3.10 -10.23 -5.13
C ALA A 142 -1.81 -10.43 -4.32
N LEU A 143 -0.94 -11.35 -4.73
CA LEU A 143 0.33 -11.65 -4.07
C LEU A 143 1.50 -10.75 -4.52
N THR A 144 1.32 -9.90 -5.52
CA THR A 144 2.39 -9.03 -6.04
C THR A 144 3.03 -8.12 -4.97
N PRO A 145 2.29 -7.46 -4.07
CA PRO A 145 2.90 -6.68 -2.98
C PRO A 145 3.83 -7.52 -2.08
N PHE A 146 3.46 -8.77 -1.81
CA PHE A 146 4.30 -9.69 -1.04
C PHE A 146 5.58 -10.05 -1.81
N ILE A 147 5.53 -10.31 -3.12
CA ILE A 147 6.73 -10.54 -3.95
C ILE A 147 7.69 -9.37 -3.85
N GLN A 148 7.16 -8.16 -4.03
CA GLN A 148 7.93 -6.93 -3.98
C GLN A 148 8.68 -6.81 -2.66
N ALA A 149 8.02 -7.13 -1.55
CA ALA A 149 8.65 -7.16 -0.24
C ALA A 149 9.72 -8.25 -0.11
N VAL A 150 9.47 -9.48 -0.62
CA VAL A 150 10.47 -10.56 -0.60
C VAL A 150 11.71 -10.21 -1.39
N MET A 151 11.55 -9.70 -2.61
CA MET A 151 12.67 -9.36 -3.47
C MET A 151 13.54 -8.23 -2.89
N ARG A 152 12.94 -7.34 -2.11
CA ARG A 152 13.61 -6.20 -1.48
C ARG A 152 14.25 -6.56 -0.14
N PHE A 153 13.59 -7.38 0.67
CA PHE A 153 13.99 -7.62 2.05
C PHE A 153 15.11 -8.68 2.13
N PRO A 154 16.23 -8.40 2.81
CA PRO A 154 17.31 -9.37 2.96
C PRO A 154 17.01 -10.39 4.07
N PHE A 155 16.20 -11.40 3.77
CA PHE A 155 15.81 -12.43 4.75
C PHE A 155 16.97 -13.33 5.21
N GLY A 156 18.11 -13.31 4.52
CA GLY A 156 19.24 -14.20 4.81
C GLY A 156 19.03 -15.65 4.34
N MET A 157 18.02 -15.87 3.50
CA MET A 157 17.64 -17.15 2.90
C MET A 157 17.11 -16.92 1.48
N ASP A 158 16.92 -17.99 0.71
CA ASP A 158 16.51 -17.87 -0.68
C ASP A 158 15.04 -17.41 -0.82
N ASP A 159 14.77 -16.63 -1.87
CA ASP A 159 13.44 -16.03 -2.11
C ASP A 159 12.33 -17.09 -2.17
N ASN A 160 12.62 -18.28 -2.72
CA ASN A 160 11.63 -19.36 -2.86
C ASN A 160 11.23 -19.93 -1.49
N SER A 161 12.20 -20.19 -0.61
CA SER A 161 11.94 -20.62 0.77
C SER A 161 11.10 -19.62 1.54
N VAL A 162 11.37 -18.31 1.39
CA VAL A 162 10.56 -17.26 2.03
C VAL A 162 9.14 -17.24 1.47
N ILE A 163 9.00 -17.28 0.15
CA ILE A 163 7.71 -17.29 -0.53
C ILE A 163 6.90 -18.49 -0.10
N ARG A 164 7.51 -19.67 -0.01
CA ARG A 164 6.82 -20.87 0.45
C ARG A 164 6.40 -20.76 1.91
N HIS A 165 7.33 -20.42 2.80
CA HIS A 165 7.07 -20.40 4.25
C HIS A 165 6.04 -19.34 4.66
N LEU A 166 6.19 -18.10 4.17
CA LEU A 166 5.26 -17.02 4.48
C LEU A 166 4.02 -17.05 3.59
N GLY A 167 4.15 -17.48 2.34
CA GLY A 167 3.03 -17.55 1.39
C GLY A 167 2.00 -18.62 1.76
N GLU A 168 2.43 -19.82 2.17
CA GLU A 168 1.52 -20.86 2.67
C GLU A 168 0.74 -20.33 3.90
N LYS A 169 1.45 -19.77 4.89
CA LYS A 169 0.82 -19.14 6.08
C LYS A 169 -0.13 -18.01 5.71
N LEU A 170 0.22 -17.19 4.72
CA LEU A 170 -0.59 -16.07 4.25
C LEU A 170 -1.91 -16.55 3.63
N CYS A 171 -1.84 -17.57 2.76
CA CYS A 171 -3.00 -18.19 2.13
C CYS A 171 -3.92 -18.83 3.17
N ASP A 172 -3.37 -19.58 4.12
CA ASP A 172 -4.14 -20.19 5.22
C ASP A 172 -4.86 -19.12 6.05
N LYS A 173 -4.17 -18.00 6.35
CA LYS A 173 -4.77 -16.88 7.08
C LYS A 173 -5.87 -16.20 6.30
N ALA A 174 -5.70 -16.00 4.99
CA ALA A 174 -6.71 -15.40 4.12
C ALA A 174 -7.98 -16.24 4.05
N THR A 175 -7.84 -17.57 3.93
CA THR A 175 -8.95 -18.54 3.97
C THR A 175 -9.70 -18.46 5.30
N ALA A 176 -8.96 -18.54 6.42
CA ALA A 176 -9.55 -18.50 7.75
C ALA A 176 -10.30 -17.18 8.01
N LEU A 177 -9.83 -16.06 7.44
CA LEU A 177 -10.55 -14.80 7.48
C LEU A 177 -11.80 -14.84 6.59
N ALA A 178 -11.71 -15.35 5.36
CA ALA A 178 -12.86 -15.51 4.47
C ALA A 178 -13.97 -16.34 5.13
N ASP A 179 -13.61 -17.45 5.77
CA ASP A 179 -14.54 -18.30 6.55
C ASP A 179 -15.19 -17.53 7.70
N ALA A 180 -14.39 -16.85 8.52
CA ALA A 180 -14.88 -16.11 9.68
C ALA A 180 -15.89 -15.00 9.30
N PHE A 181 -15.70 -14.37 8.14
CA PHE A 181 -16.59 -13.34 7.61
C PHE A 181 -17.73 -13.90 6.74
N SER A 182 -17.78 -15.21 6.52
CA SER A 182 -18.79 -15.87 5.69
C SER A 182 -20.00 -16.45 6.43
N ALA A 183 -20.04 -16.35 7.76
CA ALA A 183 -21.14 -16.83 8.61
C ALA A 183 -22.49 -16.08 8.48
N GLY A 184 -22.74 -15.34 7.39
CA GLY A 184 -24.02 -14.68 7.12
C GLY A 184 -24.96 -15.54 6.25
N PRO A 185 -26.29 -15.47 6.41
CA PRO A 185 -27.27 -16.35 5.76
C PRO A 185 -27.36 -16.23 4.22
N ASN A 186 -26.59 -15.34 3.60
CA ASN A 186 -26.63 -15.03 2.16
C ASN A 186 -25.30 -15.26 1.42
N GLY A 187 -24.33 -15.96 2.02
CA GLY A 187 -23.03 -16.22 1.38
C GLY A 187 -23.12 -17.34 0.35
N GLY A 188 -23.38 -17.01 -0.92
CA GLY A 188 -23.14 -17.93 -2.03
C GLY A 188 -21.65 -18.20 -2.28
N PRO A 189 -21.30 -19.25 -3.06
CA PRO A 189 -19.91 -19.60 -3.37
C PRO A 189 -19.10 -18.44 -3.99
N ASP A 190 -19.73 -17.63 -4.84
CA ASP A 190 -19.08 -16.49 -5.50
C ASP A 190 -18.68 -15.40 -4.51
N LEU A 191 -19.50 -15.18 -3.47
CA LEU A 191 -19.18 -14.21 -2.41
C LEU A 191 -18.03 -14.70 -1.53
N PHE A 192 -17.86 -16.02 -1.37
CA PHE A 192 -16.72 -16.57 -0.66
C PHE A 192 -15.42 -16.32 -1.43
N ALA A 193 -15.36 -16.67 -2.72
CA ALA A 193 -14.18 -16.47 -3.56
C ALA A 193 -13.77 -14.99 -3.64
N GLN A 194 -14.74 -14.08 -3.79
CA GLN A 194 -14.48 -12.64 -3.78
C GLN A 194 -13.90 -12.14 -2.46
N ARG A 195 -14.41 -12.65 -1.32
CA ARG A 195 -13.89 -12.29 0.01
C ARG A 195 -12.49 -12.84 0.22
N GLU A 196 -12.26 -14.08 -0.15
CA GLU A 196 -10.98 -14.73 -0.04
C GLU A 196 -9.91 -14.01 -0.86
N LEU A 197 -10.20 -13.64 -2.10
CA LEU A 197 -9.30 -12.83 -2.92
C LEU A 197 -9.05 -11.44 -2.32
N ALA A 198 -10.09 -10.81 -1.73
CA ALA A 198 -9.95 -9.52 -1.07
C ALA A 198 -9.07 -9.61 0.19
N PHE A 199 -9.25 -10.65 1.02
CA PHE A 199 -8.42 -10.91 2.18
C PHE A 199 -7.00 -11.26 1.78
N LEU A 200 -6.80 -12.05 0.73
CA LEU A 200 -5.46 -12.36 0.21
C LEU A 200 -4.73 -11.10 -0.23
N ARG A 201 -5.39 -10.23 -1.00
CA ARG A 201 -4.84 -8.94 -1.44
C ARG A 201 -4.54 -8.02 -0.24
N GLY A 202 -5.43 -7.97 0.75
CA GLY A 202 -5.25 -7.18 1.97
C GLY A 202 -4.08 -7.69 2.82
N CYS A 203 -4.03 -9.00 3.05
CA CYS A 203 -2.99 -9.63 3.84
C CYS A 203 -1.62 -9.51 3.17
N SER A 204 -1.55 -9.70 1.85
CA SER A 204 -0.33 -9.49 1.05
C SER A 204 0.23 -8.08 1.21
N LYS A 205 -0.62 -7.04 1.12
CA LYS A 205 -0.20 -5.64 1.37
C LYS A 205 0.26 -5.40 2.81
N LEU A 206 -0.45 -5.97 3.79
CA LEU A 206 -0.11 -5.80 5.20
C LEU A 206 1.20 -6.50 5.56
N LEU A 207 1.43 -7.70 5.02
CA LEU A 207 2.67 -8.43 5.18
C LEU A 207 3.83 -7.69 4.51
N ALA A 208 3.63 -7.19 3.28
CA ALA A 208 4.61 -6.36 2.60
C ALA A 208 4.99 -5.12 3.44
N ARG A 209 3.99 -4.46 4.03
CA ARG A 209 4.23 -3.33 4.94
C ARG A 209 4.99 -3.74 6.21
N SER A 210 4.71 -4.93 6.73
CA SER A 210 5.41 -5.47 7.91
C SER A 210 6.89 -5.72 7.62
N CYS A 211 7.21 -6.22 6.42
CA CYS A 211 8.59 -6.34 5.92
C CYS A 211 9.27 -4.97 5.82
N GLU A 212 8.61 -3.97 5.22
CA GLU A 212 9.18 -2.61 5.11
C GLU A 212 9.53 -2.02 6.47
N ILE A 213 8.62 -2.09 7.44
CA ILE A 213 8.86 -1.53 8.78
C ILE A 213 10.00 -2.27 9.49
N GLU A 214 10.14 -3.60 9.31
CA GLU A 214 11.31 -4.29 9.89
C GLU A 214 12.61 -3.99 9.16
N MET A 215 12.55 -3.68 7.86
CA MET A 215 13.72 -3.28 7.11
C MET A 215 14.24 -1.95 7.64
N ASP A 216 13.35 -0.97 7.79
CA ASP A 216 13.69 0.36 8.31
C ASP A 216 14.23 0.27 9.74
N ARG A 217 13.57 -0.51 10.61
CA ARG A 217 14.05 -0.70 11.99
C ARG A 217 15.42 -1.35 12.02
N MET A 218 15.63 -2.40 11.22
CA MET A 218 16.91 -3.09 11.15
C MET A 218 18.01 -2.14 10.65
N GLN A 219 17.76 -1.40 9.58
CA GLN A 219 18.71 -0.41 9.05
C GLN A 219 19.05 0.67 10.09
N GLN A 220 18.05 1.18 10.82
CA GLN A 220 18.28 2.14 11.91
C GLN A 220 19.10 1.53 13.05
N ALA A 221 18.80 0.29 13.46
CA ALA A 221 19.52 -0.38 14.53
C ALA A 221 20.98 -0.70 14.14
N LEU A 222 21.26 -1.05 12.88
CA LEU A 222 22.63 -1.17 12.35
C LEU A 222 23.35 0.18 12.34
N ALA A 223 22.70 1.24 11.82
CA ALA A 223 23.29 2.57 11.74
C ALA A 223 23.63 3.16 13.12
N GLN A 224 22.82 2.84 14.14
CA GLN A 224 23.04 3.25 15.53
C GLN A 224 23.98 2.32 16.31
N GLY A 225 24.47 1.23 15.68
CA GLY A 225 25.35 0.25 16.32
C GLY A 225 24.67 -0.59 17.42
N GLN A 226 23.33 -0.59 17.50
CA GLN A 226 22.57 -1.39 18.46
C GLN A 226 22.63 -2.89 18.15
N ILE A 227 22.72 -3.23 16.87
CA ILE A 227 22.95 -4.59 16.39
C ILE A 227 24.17 -4.62 15.47
N LYS A 228 25.03 -5.62 15.68
CA LYS A 228 26.24 -5.82 14.86
C LYS A 228 25.96 -6.64 13.60
N GLN A 229 24.93 -7.48 13.65
CA GLN A 229 24.53 -8.37 12.58
C GLN A 229 23.00 -8.45 12.55
N PRO A 230 22.41 -8.70 11.37
CA PRO A 230 20.98 -8.96 11.27
C PRO A 230 20.59 -10.19 12.12
N PRO A 231 19.36 -10.23 12.66
CA PRO A 231 18.84 -11.40 13.34
C PRO A 231 18.91 -12.66 12.47
N ALA A 232 18.90 -13.83 13.11
CA ALA A 232 18.76 -15.09 12.38
C ALA A 232 17.48 -15.10 11.52
N PRO A 233 17.48 -15.75 10.34
CA PRO A 233 16.35 -15.74 9.42
C PRO A 233 15.02 -16.16 10.07
N ASP A 234 15.02 -17.21 10.89
CA ASP A 234 13.80 -17.70 11.56
C ASP A 234 13.22 -16.66 12.52
N VAL A 235 14.08 -15.99 13.28
CA VAL A 235 13.68 -14.93 14.22
C VAL A 235 13.08 -13.74 13.48
N LEU A 236 13.66 -13.42 12.33
CA LEU A 236 13.19 -12.33 11.48
C LEU A 236 11.81 -12.64 10.87
N LEU A 237 11.62 -13.86 10.36
CA LEU A 237 10.33 -14.31 9.84
C LEU A 237 9.24 -14.22 10.90
N ASP A 238 9.53 -14.68 12.13
CA ASP A 238 8.60 -14.61 13.25
C ASP A 238 8.28 -13.17 13.66
N GLN A 239 9.26 -12.26 13.64
CA GLN A 239 9.04 -10.84 13.93
C GLN A 239 8.14 -10.17 12.89
N ILE A 240 8.39 -10.44 11.60
CA ILE A 240 7.58 -9.93 10.50
C ILE A 240 6.16 -10.47 10.59
N TRP A 241 6.01 -11.78 10.83
CA TRP A 241 4.70 -12.41 10.97
C TRP A 241 3.92 -11.85 12.16
N LYS A 242 4.56 -11.69 13.31
CA LYS A 242 3.93 -11.10 14.50
C LYS A 242 3.40 -9.70 14.22
N ARG A 243 4.16 -8.85 13.53
CA ARG A 243 3.71 -7.51 13.15
C ARG A 243 2.53 -7.52 12.20
N PHE A 244 2.55 -8.46 11.26
CA PHE A 244 1.41 -8.69 10.39
C PHE A 244 0.16 -9.05 11.20
N GLU A 245 0.28 -9.91 12.21
CA GLU A 245 -0.83 -10.25 13.11
C GLU A 245 -1.29 -9.06 13.97
N ASP A 246 -0.36 -8.29 14.52
CA ASP A 246 -0.68 -7.06 15.26
C ASP A 246 -1.47 -6.08 14.36
N GLY A 247 -1.08 -5.94 13.10
CA GLY A 247 -1.79 -5.12 12.11
C GLY A 247 -3.18 -5.65 11.77
N LEU A 248 -3.34 -6.98 11.68
CA LEU A 248 -4.65 -7.61 11.48
C LEU A 248 -5.58 -7.38 12.67
N ASP A 249 -5.05 -7.43 13.89
CA ASP A 249 -5.84 -7.21 15.10
C ASP A 249 -6.31 -5.75 15.21
N VAL A 250 -5.50 -4.78 14.78
CA VAL A 250 -5.94 -3.38 14.61
C VAL A 250 -7.09 -3.28 13.61
N LEU A 251 -6.98 -3.92 12.43
CA LEU A 251 -8.04 -3.90 11.44
C LEU A 251 -9.33 -4.55 11.96
N ARG A 252 -9.22 -5.66 12.70
CA ARG A 252 -10.36 -6.32 13.36
C ARG A 252 -11.02 -5.42 14.39
N ALA A 253 -10.25 -4.69 15.19
CA ALA A 253 -10.77 -3.73 16.16
C ALA A 253 -11.56 -2.60 15.48
N VAL A 254 -11.06 -2.08 14.34
CA VAL A 254 -11.75 -1.06 13.55
C VAL A 254 -13.05 -1.61 12.96
N ILE A 255 -13.04 -2.82 12.38
CA ILE A 255 -14.25 -3.47 11.88
C ILE A 255 -15.26 -3.69 13.01
N GLY A 256 -14.80 -4.13 14.19
CA GLY A 256 -15.63 -4.26 15.39
C GLY A 256 -16.28 -2.94 15.82
N PHE A 257 -15.56 -1.82 15.73
CA PHE A 257 -16.12 -0.49 16.00
C PHE A 257 -17.16 -0.07 14.95
N MET A 258 -16.94 -0.39 13.67
CA MET A 258 -17.86 -0.04 12.58
C MET A 258 -19.13 -0.90 12.54
N THR A 259 -19.07 -2.12 13.07
CA THR A 259 -20.17 -3.10 13.05
C THR A 259 -20.88 -3.24 14.39
N GLY A 260 -20.28 -2.73 15.46
CA GLY A 260 -20.94 -2.62 16.76
C GLY A 260 -22.18 -1.72 16.65
N PRO A 261 -23.24 -1.97 17.44
CA PRO A 261 -24.33 -1.03 17.54
C PRO A 261 -23.73 0.31 17.96
N SER A 262 -24.08 1.39 17.24
CA SER A 262 -23.81 2.75 17.69
C SER A 262 -24.34 2.86 19.11
N VAL A 263 -23.46 2.74 20.10
CA VAL A 263 -23.81 3.01 21.48
C VAL A 263 -24.09 4.49 21.48
N ALA A 264 -25.38 4.83 21.48
CA ALA A 264 -25.85 6.18 21.71
C ALA A 264 -24.99 6.77 22.83
N ALA A 265 -24.42 7.94 22.55
CA ALA A 265 -23.58 8.69 23.47
C ALA A 265 -24.15 8.60 24.90
N PRO A 266 -23.30 8.44 25.94
CA PRO A 266 -23.80 8.41 27.31
C PRO A 266 -24.62 9.67 27.52
N ALA A 267 -25.92 9.50 27.74
CA ALA A 267 -26.82 10.60 28.01
C ALA A 267 -26.23 11.38 29.19
N ALA A 268 -25.88 12.64 28.94
CA ALA A 268 -25.51 13.58 29.98
C ALA A 268 -26.56 13.50 31.11
N PRO A 269 -26.14 13.59 32.39
CA PRO A 269 -27.08 13.48 33.51
C PRO A 269 -28.17 14.53 33.34
N ARG A 270 -29.42 14.07 33.19
CA ARG A 270 -30.62 14.92 33.11
C ARG A 270 -30.65 15.81 34.36
N ALA A 271 -30.40 17.10 34.16
CA ALA A 271 -30.74 18.12 35.14
C ALA A 271 -32.26 18.09 35.39
N ALA A 272 -32.63 18.23 36.65
CA ALA A 272 -33.99 18.16 37.15
C ALA A 272 -34.94 19.13 36.41
N THR A 273 -36.15 18.64 36.15
CA THR A 273 -37.32 19.40 35.68
C THR A 273 -37.58 20.65 36.50
N PRO A 274 -37.78 21.84 35.90
CA PRO A 274 -38.35 22.99 36.60
C PRO A 274 -39.88 22.90 36.62
N GLN A 275 -40.47 23.04 37.81
CA GLN A 275 -41.90 23.31 37.99
C GLN A 275 -42.23 24.79 37.70
N PRO A 276 -43.49 25.13 37.35
CA PRO A 276 -43.86 26.40 36.73
C PRO A 276 -44.28 27.47 37.75
N SER A 277 -43.93 28.72 37.47
CA SER A 277 -44.51 29.89 38.14
C SER A 277 -44.97 30.93 37.12
N ALA A 278 -46.20 31.40 37.33
CA ALA A 278 -47.00 32.31 36.49
C ALA A 278 -46.51 33.80 36.61
N PRO A 279 -47.04 34.72 35.78
CA PRO A 279 -46.33 35.92 35.29
C PRO A 279 -46.65 37.22 36.04
N ALA A 280 -45.69 38.16 36.05
CA ALA A 280 -45.87 39.60 36.30
C ALA A 280 -44.68 40.35 35.64
N GLU A 281 -44.90 41.16 34.60
CA GLU A 281 -45.20 42.61 34.61
C GLU A 281 -43.92 43.47 34.58
N ALA A 282 -43.78 44.29 33.52
CA ALA A 282 -42.74 45.31 33.32
C ALA A 282 -42.95 46.49 34.30
N PRO A 283 -41.98 47.38 34.65
CA PRO A 283 -41.26 48.23 33.68
C PRO A 283 -39.87 48.79 34.10
N ALA A 284 -39.33 49.67 33.24
CA ALA A 284 -38.42 50.81 33.50
C ALA A 284 -36.87 50.61 33.49
N ALA A 285 -36.23 51.46 32.68
CA ALA A 285 -34.83 51.91 32.79
C ALA A 285 -34.82 53.35 33.35
N PRO A 286 -33.68 54.05 33.59
CA PRO A 286 -32.26 53.67 33.62
C PRO A 286 -31.49 54.21 34.85
N GLU A 287 -30.24 53.78 35.08
CA GLU A 287 -29.12 54.66 35.49
C GLU A 287 -27.76 53.91 35.37
N LYS A 288 -26.78 54.57 34.74
CA LYS A 288 -25.33 54.26 34.69
C LYS A 288 -24.63 55.16 35.75
N PRO A 289 -23.30 55.11 36.04
CA PRO A 289 -22.19 54.37 35.39
C PRO A 289 -21.15 53.77 36.38
N GLN A 290 -20.08 53.22 35.81
CA GLN A 290 -18.68 53.03 36.29
C GLN A 290 -18.29 51.55 36.17
N GLY A 291 -17.28 51.12 35.43
CA GLY A 291 -16.25 51.79 34.65
C GLY A 291 -15.77 50.85 33.54
N ILE A 292 -15.23 51.47 32.50
CA ILE A 292 -14.99 50.95 31.16
C ILE A 292 -13.76 50.03 31.07
N PRO A 293 -13.69 49.20 30.02
CA PRO A 293 -12.93 47.96 29.92
C PRO A 293 -11.56 48.17 29.27
N GLY A 294 -10.64 47.24 29.55
CA GLY A 294 -9.39 47.13 28.81
C GLY A 294 -9.66 46.68 27.38
N ASN A 295 -9.50 47.59 26.42
CA ASN A 295 -9.41 47.25 25.00
C ASN A 295 -7.92 47.22 24.57
N PRO A 296 -7.55 46.33 23.63
CA PRO A 296 -6.19 46.12 23.18
C PRO A 296 -5.81 47.09 22.05
N MET A 297 -4.51 47.18 21.78
CA MET A 297 -3.88 47.87 20.63
C MET A 297 -4.00 49.39 20.60
N SER A 298 -2.96 50.09 21.08
CA SER A 298 -2.42 51.32 20.46
C SER A 298 -1.10 51.74 21.10
N PHE A 299 -0.24 52.34 20.27
CA PHE A 299 0.90 53.22 20.57
C PHE A 299 2.31 52.71 20.21
N PHE A 300 2.57 52.84 18.90
CA PHE A 300 3.84 53.33 18.35
C PHE A 300 4.50 54.44 19.19
N VAL A 301 5.83 54.54 19.04
CA VAL A 301 6.70 55.74 18.82
C VAL A 301 8.04 55.47 19.54
N LYS A 302 9.16 55.12 18.88
CA LYS A 302 10.04 55.80 17.89
C LYS A 302 11.20 56.56 18.55
N LYS A 303 12.41 56.34 17.99
CA LYS A 303 13.64 57.18 17.99
C LYS A 303 14.48 57.14 19.30
N LYS A 304 15.82 57.19 19.30
CA LYS A 304 16.80 57.73 18.33
C LYS A 304 18.25 57.31 18.73
N ASP A 305 19.06 57.06 17.70
CA ASP A 305 20.51 57.28 17.44
C ASP A 305 21.64 57.22 18.51
N GLU A 306 22.82 56.89 17.94
CA GLU A 306 24.21 57.22 18.35
C GLU A 306 24.81 56.43 19.52
N SER A 307 26.08 56.07 19.59
CA SER A 307 27.25 56.00 18.68
C SER A 307 28.42 55.48 19.56
N ALA A 308 29.60 55.27 18.96
CA ALA A 308 30.92 55.06 19.58
C ALA A 308 31.22 53.64 20.11
N SER A 309 32.03 52.80 19.45
CA SER A 309 33.50 52.88 19.20
C SER A 309 34.37 52.43 20.38
N GLY A 310 35.36 51.57 20.10
CA GLY A 310 36.45 51.15 20.98
C GLY A 310 36.51 49.62 21.10
N GLU A 311 37.20 48.87 20.24
CA GLU A 311 38.65 48.82 19.97
C GLU A 311 39.49 48.30 21.15
N ALA A 312 40.15 47.15 20.89
CA ALA A 312 41.32 46.53 21.53
C ALA A 312 41.19 46.12 23.03
N ALA A 313 41.73 44.98 23.48
CA ALA A 313 42.79 44.12 22.99
C ALA A 313 42.54 42.65 23.39
#